data_AF-A0A847XET3-F1
#
_entry.id   AF-A0A847XET3-F1
#
_cell.length_a   1.000
_cell.length_b   1.000
_cell.length_c   1.000
_cell.angle_alpha   90.00
_cell.angle_beta   90.00
_cell.angle_gamma   90.00
#
_symmetry.space_group_name_H-M   'P 1'
#
loop_
_entity.id
_entity.type
_entity.pdbx_description
1 polymer ?
#
loop_
_entity_poly.entity_id
_entity_poly.type
_entity_poly.pdbx_seq_one_letter_code
_entity_poly.pdbx_strand_id
1 'polypeptide(L)'
;MVHSINERQDVYERLSRALIKAYKFYEENHEETIDIMLKYVKIDRDVLTSETYDGNFSPNPNPGKERIKVFWDKMNEIKYIESDIDIEDHINTEIYTNALESLLKENPDDPVYLKLKEELTE
;
A
#
# COMPACT_ATOMS: atom_id res chain seq x y z
N MET A 1 23.24 9.11 6.90
CA MET A 1 23.06 7.94 7.79
C MET A 1 21.62 7.48 7.65
N VAL A 2 21.37 6.50 6.78
CA VAL A 2 20.05 5.88 6.65
C VAL A 2 19.92 4.98 7.87
N HIS A 3 19.04 5.33 8.80
CA HIS A 3 18.75 4.46 9.95
C HIS A 3 17.89 3.31 9.44
N SER A 4 18.16 2.09 9.90
CA SER A 4 17.44 0.91 9.41
C SER A 4 15.97 0.96 9.82
N ILE A 5 15.09 0.25 9.09
CA ILE A 5 13.66 0.18 9.41
C ILE A 5 13.43 -0.28 10.86
N ASN A 6 14.28 -1.20 11.34
CA ASN A 6 14.22 -1.77 12.68
C ASN A 6 14.57 -0.76 13.79
N GLU A 7 15.36 0.28 13.49
CA GLU A 7 15.77 1.29 14.48
C GLU A 7 14.72 2.38 14.69
N ARG A 8 13.79 2.54 13.75
CA ARG A 8 12.77 3.61 13.77
C ARG A 8 11.38 3.09 13.40
N GLN A 9 11.06 1.91 13.93
CA GLN A 9 9.79 1.24 13.67
C GLN A 9 8.59 2.15 13.95
N ASP A 10 8.62 2.93 15.03
CA ASP A 10 7.60 3.92 15.39
C ASP A 10 7.38 4.99 14.30
N VAL A 11 8.46 5.47 13.68
CA VAL A 11 8.39 6.46 12.60
C VAL A 11 7.74 5.85 11.36
N TYR A 12 8.11 4.62 11.02
CA TYR A 12 7.54 3.92 9.87
C TYR A 12 6.08 3.49 10.10
N GLU A 13 5.70 3.13 11.32
CA GLU A 13 4.29 2.88 11.69
C GLU A 13 3.47 4.16 11.56
N ARG A 14 3.99 5.31 12.00
CA ARG A 14 3.33 6.61 11.82
C ARG A 14 3.20 7.00 10.35
N LEU A 15 4.22 6.72 9.54
CA LEU A 15 4.17 6.92 8.08
C LEU A 15 3.11 6.01 7.45
N SER A 16 3.12 4.72 7.80
CA SER A 16 2.14 3.74 7.33
C SER A 16 0.72 4.15 7.69
N ARG A 17 0.45 4.60 8.93
CA ARG A 17 -0.84 5.18 9.31
C ARG A 17 -1.23 6.36 8.42
N ALA A 18 -0.29 7.24 8.08
CA ALA A 18 -0.57 8.38 7.22
C ALA A 18 -0.94 7.93 5.80
N LEU A 19 -0.26 6.93 5.25
CA LEU A 19 -0.57 6.36 3.94
C LEU A 19 -1.94 5.66 3.93
N ILE A 20 -2.27 4.90 4.98
CA ILE A 20 -3.60 4.27 5.11
C ILE A 20 -4.70 5.33 5.18
N LYS A 21 -4.50 6.42 5.94
CA LYS A 21 -5.45 7.56 5.97
C LYS A 21 -5.56 8.26 4.62
N ALA A 22 -4.45 8.42 3.90
CA ALA A 22 -4.44 9.00 2.56
C ALA A 22 -5.17 8.12 1.55
N TYR A 23 -5.04 6.79 1.66
CA TYR A 23 -5.78 5.83 0.85
C TYR A 23 -7.29 5.92 1.12
N LYS A 24 -7.71 5.99 2.39
CA LYS A 24 -9.11 6.27 2.73
C LYS A 24 -9.60 7.58 2.10
N PHE A 25 -8.81 8.65 2.21
CA PHE A 25 -9.16 9.91 1.58
C PHE A 25 -9.31 9.77 0.05
N TYR A 26 -8.39 9.04 -0.59
CA TYR A 26 -8.42 8.74 -2.02
C TYR A 26 -9.70 8.01 -2.45
N GLU A 27 -10.15 7.03 -1.67
CA GLU A 27 -11.37 6.23 -1.94
C GLU A 27 -12.67 7.03 -1.68
N GLU A 28 -12.64 8.02 -0.79
CA GLU A 28 -13.84 8.76 -0.38
C GLU A 28 -13.98 10.14 -1.04
N ASN A 29 -12.88 10.72 -1.53
CA ASN A 29 -12.82 12.13 -1.97
C ASN A 29 -12.23 12.23 -3.38
N HIS A 30 -12.91 11.65 -4.37
CA HIS A 30 -12.39 11.52 -5.73
C HIS A 30 -12.06 12.88 -6.38
N GLU A 31 -13.01 13.83 -6.36
CA GLU A 31 -12.81 15.15 -6.98
C GLU A 31 -11.64 15.91 -6.35
N GLU A 32 -11.58 15.95 -5.02
CA GLU A 32 -10.50 16.64 -4.29
C GLU A 32 -9.14 15.96 -4.51
N THR A 33 -9.12 14.64 -4.61
CA THR A 33 -7.92 13.88 -4.97
C THR A 33 -7.39 14.30 -6.34
N ILE A 34 -8.27 14.38 -7.35
CA ILE A 34 -7.89 14.85 -8.71
C ILE A 34 -7.42 16.30 -8.68
N ASP A 35 -8.07 17.19 -7.92
CA ASP A 35 -7.64 18.57 -7.73
C ASP A 35 -6.23 18.68 -7.16
N ILE A 36 -5.90 17.82 -6.19
CA ILE A 36 -4.57 17.76 -5.60
C ILE A 36 -3.57 17.25 -6.64
N MET A 37 -3.88 16.18 -7.36
CA MET A 37 -2.98 15.58 -8.35
C MET A 37 -2.67 16.55 -9.50
N LEU A 38 -3.65 17.29 -10.01
CA LEU A 38 -3.48 18.26 -11.10
C LEU A 38 -2.51 19.41 -10.77
N LYS A 39 -2.20 19.64 -9.49
CA LYS A 39 -1.15 20.60 -9.09
C LYS A 39 0.26 20.10 -9.46
N TYR A 40 0.42 18.79 -9.61
CA TYR A 40 1.72 18.14 -9.82
C TYR A 40 1.84 17.48 -11.20
N VAL A 41 0.73 17.06 -11.81
CA VAL A 41 0.70 16.46 -13.15
C VAL A 41 -0.04 17.37 -14.14
N LYS A 42 0.53 17.54 -15.33
CA LYS A 42 -0.05 18.35 -16.41
C LYS A 42 -0.78 17.45 -17.41
N ILE A 43 -1.87 16.86 -16.95
CA ILE A 43 -2.75 15.98 -17.74
C ILE A 43 -4.13 16.62 -17.74
N ASP A 44 -4.92 16.36 -18.79
CA ASP A 44 -6.33 16.73 -18.80
C ASP A 44 -7.09 16.10 -17.62
N ARG A 45 -8.05 16.82 -17.03
CA ARG A 45 -8.76 16.34 -15.83
C ARG A 45 -9.52 15.05 -16.09
N ASP A 46 -10.20 14.95 -17.23
CA ASP A 46 -11.07 13.81 -17.50
C ASP A 46 -10.22 12.57 -17.76
N VAL A 47 -9.10 12.74 -18.48
CA VAL A 47 -8.09 11.68 -18.65
C VAL A 47 -7.50 11.25 -17.31
N LEU A 48 -7.14 12.20 -16.43
CA LEU A 48 -6.57 11.86 -15.13
C LEU A 48 -7.58 11.12 -14.25
N THR A 49 -8.84 11.55 -14.26
CA THR A 49 -9.93 10.90 -13.52
C THR A 49 -10.12 9.46 -13.99
N SER A 50 -10.20 9.22 -15.30
CA SER A 50 -10.42 7.87 -15.84
C SER A 50 -9.26 6.93 -15.51
N GLU A 51 -8.01 7.39 -15.67
CA GLU A 51 -6.83 6.56 -15.36
C GLU A 51 -6.71 6.25 -13.86
N THR A 52 -7.22 7.15 -13.01
CA THR A 52 -7.14 7.00 -11.55
C THR A 52 -8.24 6.07 -11.02
N TYR A 53 -9.49 6.24 -11.48
CA TYR A 53 -10.65 5.57 -10.85
C TYR A 53 -11.37 4.54 -11.74
N ASP A 54 -11.25 4.64 -13.06
CA ASP A 54 -11.90 3.70 -14.00
C ASP A 54 -10.91 2.65 -14.55
N GLY A 55 -9.61 2.84 -14.30
CA GLY A 55 -8.53 1.98 -14.74
C GLY A 55 -8.18 0.86 -13.77
N ASN A 56 -7.07 0.16 -14.08
CA ASN A 56 -6.52 -0.90 -13.22
C ASN A 56 -5.49 -0.35 -12.19
N PHE A 57 -5.51 0.96 -11.92
CA PHE A 57 -4.59 1.58 -10.97
C PHE A 57 -5.21 1.59 -9.57
N SER A 58 -4.40 1.27 -8.55
CA SER A 58 -4.79 1.46 -7.15
C SER A 58 -3.55 1.79 -6.32
N PRO A 59 -3.53 2.93 -5.60
CA PRO A 59 -2.45 3.28 -4.68
C PRO A 59 -2.63 2.59 -3.32
N ASN A 60 -3.08 1.33 -3.33
CA ASN A 60 -3.34 0.56 -2.12
C ASN A 60 -2.05 0.40 -1.28
N PRO A 61 -2.05 0.79 0.01
CA PRO A 61 -0.87 0.76 0.86
C PRO A 61 -0.52 -0.65 1.38
N ASN A 62 -1.31 -1.68 1.07
CA ASN A 62 -1.04 -3.06 1.44
C ASN A 62 0.32 -3.52 0.88
N PRO A 63 1.22 -4.08 1.72
CA PRO A 63 2.54 -4.54 1.29
C PRO A 63 2.51 -5.66 0.24
N GLY A 64 1.40 -6.38 0.09
CA GLY A 64 1.18 -7.36 -0.98
C GLY A 64 2.11 -8.57 -0.90
N LYS A 65 2.26 -9.16 0.30
CA LYS A 65 3.17 -10.29 0.57
C LYS A 65 3.02 -11.42 -0.47
N GLU A 66 1.78 -11.88 -0.71
CA GLU A 66 1.53 -12.96 -1.68
C GLU A 66 1.89 -12.58 -3.12
N ARG A 67 1.66 -11.31 -3.52
CA ARG A 67 2.07 -10.84 -4.85
C ARG A 67 3.58 -10.80 -5.01
N ILE A 68 4.31 -10.40 -3.98
CA ILE A 68 5.78 -10.44 -3.97
C ILE A 68 6.26 -11.89 -4.09
N LYS A 69 5.66 -12.81 -3.33
CA LYS A 69 5.99 -14.23 -3.39
C LYS A 69 5.76 -14.81 -4.79
N VAL A 70 4.59 -14.59 -5.37
CA VAL A 70 4.27 -15.04 -6.74
C VAL A 70 5.25 -14.48 -7.76
N PHE A 71 5.64 -13.20 -7.63
CA PHE A 71 6.62 -12.60 -8.51
C PHE A 71 8.00 -13.25 -8.35
N TRP A 72 8.48 -13.44 -7.13
CA TRP A 72 9.75 -14.10 -6.82
C TRP A 72 9.81 -15.53 -7.37
N ASP A 73 8.75 -16.32 -7.16
CA ASP A 73 8.65 -17.70 -7.63
C ASP A 73 8.73 -17.76 -9.16
N LYS A 74 8.01 -16.87 -9.86
CA LYS A 74 8.07 -16.78 -11.33
C LYS A 74 9.44 -16.37 -11.85
N MET A 75 10.13 -15.45 -11.17
CA MET A 75 11.48 -15.02 -11.57
C MET A 75 12.52 -16.14 -11.40
N ASN A 76 12.37 -16.98 -10.38
CA ASN A 76 13.18 -18.20 -10.22
C ASN A 76 12.83 -19.25 -11.28
N GLU A 77 11.54 -19.46 -11.58
CA GLU A 77 11.08 -20.41 -12.60
C GLU A 77 11.70 -20.12 -13.97
N ILE A 78 11.73 -18.84 -14.38
CA ILE A 78 12.32 -18.43 -15.66
C ILE A 78 13.85 -18.28 -15.62
N LYS A 79 14.49 -18.58 -14.47
CA LYS A 79 15.94 -18.43 -14.23
C LYS A 79 16.46 -17.01 -14.41
N TYR A 80 15.61 -16.02 -14.18
CA TYR A 80 16.04 -14.63 -14.10
C TYR A 80 16.69 -14.33 -12.74
N ILE A 81 16.16 -14.95 -11.69
CA ILE A 81 16.80 -15.09 -10.38
C ILE A 81 17.23 -16.55 -10.25
N GLU A 82 18.37 -16.79 -9.60
CA GLU A 82 18.82 -18.14 -9.22
C GLU A 82 19.17 -18.11 -7.73
N SER A 83 18.19 -18.36 -6.88
CA SER A 83 18.34 -18.30 -5.42
C SER A 83 17.41 -19.28 -4.72
N ASP A 84 17.90 -19.93 -3.67
CA ASP A 84 17.12 -20.83 -2.81
C ASP A 84 16.59 -20.12 -1.56
N ILE A 85 16.71 -18.79 -1.49
CA ILE A 85 16.22 -17.99 -0.36
C ILE A 85 14.69 -18.04 -0.32
N ASP A 86 14.14 -18.21 0.89
CA ASP A 86 12.72 -17.96 1.14
C ASP A 86 12.48 -16.44 1.19
N ILE A 87 11.80 -15.92 0.17
CA ILE A 87 11.52 -14.49 0.06
C ILE A 87 10.62 -13.99 1.19
N GLU A 88 9.82 -14.87 1.81
CA GLU A 88 8.90 -14.47 2.88
C GLU A 88 9.65 -13.96 4.12
N ASP A 89 10.84 -14.50 4.41
CA ASP A 89 11.71 -14.04 5.50
C ASP A 89 12.20 -12.59 5.31
N HIS A 90 12.06 -12.05 4.10
CA HIS A 90 12.50 -10.71 3.73
C HIS A 90 11.34 -9.72 3.52
N ILE A 91 10.09 -10.13 3.80
CA ILE A 91 8.91 -9.27 3.70
C ILE A 91 8.43 -8.90 5.10
N ASN A 92 8.61 -7.63 5.49
CA ASN A 92 8.09 -7.12 6.77
C ASN A 92 6.68 -6.54 6.59
N THR A 93 5.67 -7.23 7.09
CA THR A 93 4.28 -6.74 7.14
C THR A 93 3.91 -6.08 8.46
N GLU A 94 4.71 -6.24 9.52
CA GLU A 94 4.40 -5.82 10.89
C GLU A 94 4.08 -4.33 10.98
N ILE A 95 4.87 -3.49 10.31
CA ILE A 95 4.67 -2.03 10.30
C ILE A 95 3.30 -1.64 9.75
N TYR A 96 2.88 -2.30 8.67
CA TYR A 96 1.57 -2.07 8.07
C TYR A 96 0.45 -2.60 8.97
N THR A 97 0.60 -3.83 9.47
CA THR A 97 -0.36 -4.47 10.37
C THR A 97 -0.60 -3.63 11.62
N ASN A 98 0.46 -3.23 12.33
CA ASN A 98 0.38 -2.42 13.55
C ASN A 98 -0.30 -1.07 13.27
N ALA A 99 0.04 -0.43 12.14
CA ALA A 99 -0.59 0.82 11.73
C ALA A 99 -2.09 0.65 11.48
N LEU A 100 -2.49 -0.37 10.71
CA LEU A 100 -3.90 -0.65 10.40
C LEU A 100 -4.70 -1.01 11.66
N GLU A 101 -4.16 -1.88 12.51
CA GLU A 101 -4.79 -2.24 13.77
C GLU A 101 -4.99 -1.03 14.69
N SER A 102 -4.02 -0.11 14.75
CA SER A 102 -4.18 1.11 15.53
C SER A 102 -5.33 1.99 15.03
N LEU A 103 -5.54 2.05 13.70
CA LEU A 103 -6.61 2.82 13.09
C LEU A 103 -7.97 2.17 13.31
N LEU A 104 -8.05 0.84 13.26
CA LEU A 104 -9.26 0.07 13.59
C LEU A 104 -9.61 0.14 15.07
N LYS A 105 -8.63 0.26 15.99
CA LYS A 105 -8.93 0.55 17.40
C LYS A 105 -9.60 1.92 17.58
N GLU A 106 -9.20 2.91 16.79
CA GLU A 106 -9.78 4.25 16.80
C GLU A 106 -11.14 4.29 16.05
N ASN A 107 -11.30 3.51 14.98
CA ASN A 107 -12.43 3.53 14.06
C ASN A 107 -12.81 2.08 13.68
N PRO A 108 -13.47 1.32 14.57
CA PRO A 108 -13.65 -0.13 14.41
C PRO A 108 -14.55 -0.53 13.24
N ASP A 109 -15.50 0.33 12.86
CA ASP A 109 -16.50 0.06 11.83
C ASP A 109 -16.18 0.78 10.50
N ASP A 110 -14.96 1.30 10.35
CA ASP A 110 -14.55 2.00 9.14
C ASP A 110 -14.47 1.03 7.95
N PRO A 111 -15.29 1.22 6.89
CA PRO A 111 -15.38 0.23 5.81
C PRO A 111 -14.09 0.11 5.01
N VAL A 112 -13.31 1.20 4.86
CA VAL A 112 -12.03 1.15 4.14
C VAL A 112 -11.00 0.38 4.93
N TYR A 113 -10.90 0.62 6.24
CA TYR A 113 -9.93 -0.10 7.07
C TYR A 113 -10.29 -1.58 7.25
N LEU A 114 -11.57 -1.92 7.30
CA LEU A 114 -12.01 -3.32 7.33
C LEU A 114 -11.66 -4.05 6.03
N LYS A 115 -11.92 -3.44 4.87
CA LYS A 115 -11.52 -3.99 3.57
C LYS A 115 -10.00 -4.21 3.49
N LEU A 116 -9.21 -3.22 3.90
CA LEU A 116 -7.74 -3.33 3.95
C LEU A 116 -7.24 -4.46 4.87
N LYS A 117 -8.01 -4.79 5.91
CA LYS A 117 -7.68 -5.91 6.82
C LYS A 117 -7.98 -7.25 6.18
N GLU A 118 -9.07 -7.36 5.43
CA GLU A 118 -9.40 -8.57 4.66
C GLU A 118 -8.32 -8.84 3.60
N GLU A 119 -7.97 -7.82 2.82
CA GLU A 119 -6.93 -7.90 1.78
C GLU A 119 -5.52 -8.17 2.31
N LEU A 120 -5.24 -7.91 3.60
CA LEU A 120 -3.94 -8.25 4.21
C LEU A 120 -3.75 -9.77 4.34
N THR A 121 -4.85 -10.52 4.36
CA THR A 121 -4.84 -11.99 4.50
C THR A 121 -4.92 -12.73 3.18
N GLU A 122 -5.12 -12.01 2.06
CA GLU A 122 -5.12 -12.51 0.68
C GLU A 122 -3.73 -12.45 0.03
#